data_AF-A0A9Q9K6L1-F1
#
_entry.id   AF-A0A9Q9K6L1-F1
#
_cell.length_a   1.000
_cell.length_b   1.000
_cell.length_c   1.000
_cell.angle_alpha   90.00
_cell.angle_beta   90.00
_cell.angle_gamma   90.00
#
_symmetry.space_group_name_H-M   'P 1'
#
loop_
_entity.id
_entity.type
_entity.pdbx_description
1 polymer ?
#
loop_
_entity_poly.entity_id
_entity_poly.type
_entity_poly.pdbx_seq_one_letter_code
_entity_poly.pdbx_strand_id
1 'polypeptide(L)'
;MILDRVNPEDLFPTEKTGPSVLGKIEYTVNGQREFEGAYIATNERLIMNVDMNGQFYYRNIPYNEISSISFEDDTLWMGFEVGKVAMRHIQNEQIDDFINYVQQQINKYAGA
;
A
#
# COMPACT_ATOMS: atom_id res chain seq x y z
N MET A 1 8.50 10.19 -11.05
CA MET A 1 8.13 10.56 -9.67
C MET A 1 8.59 9.43 -8.76
N ILE A 2 8.94 9.70 -7.50
CA ILE A 2 9.32 8.65 -6.55
C ILE A 2 8.02 8.10 -5.95
N LEU A 3 7.68 6.84 -6.21
CA LEU A 3 6.38 6.25 -5.84
C LEU A 3 6.30 5.84 -4.37
N ASP A 4 7.42 5.43 -3.78
CA ASP A 4 7.53 4.90 -2.42
C ASP A 4 7.78 5.97 -1.35
N ARG A 5 7.62 7.25 -1.71
CA ARG A 5 7.69 8.39 -0.81
C ARG A 5 6.43 9.24 -0.91
N VAL A 6 6.13 9.91 0.19
CA VAL A 6 5.04 10.89 0.28
C VAL A 6 5.65 12.27 0.50
N ASN A 7 5.06 13.29 -0.10
CA ASN A 7 5.45 14.67 0.18
C ASN A 7 5.07 14.99 1.64
N PRO A 8 6.00 15.46 2.49
CA PRO A 8 5.67 15.81 3.88
C PRO A 8 4.54 16.84 4.01
N GLU A 9 4.31 17.66 2.99
CA GLU A 9 3.20 18.64 2.97
C GLU A 9 1.82 17.99 2.79
N ASP A 10 1.75 16.76 2.28
CA ASP A 10 0.50 16.01 2.11
C ASP A 10 0.07 15.27 3.39
N LEU A 11 0.94 15.28 4.41
CA LEU A 11 0.70 14.64 5.70
C LEU A 11 -0.01 15.58 6.66
N PHE A 12 -0.89 15.02 7.50
CA PHE A 12 -1.41 15.78 8.63
C PHE A 12 -0.28 16.14 9.62
N PRO A 13 -0.40 17.21 10.42
CA PRO A 13 0.65 17.60 11.36
C PRO A 13 1.06 16.51 12.37
N THR A 14 0.16 15.57 12.67
CA THR A 14 0.40 14.42 13.57
C THR A 14 0.78 13.14 12.83
N GLU A 15 0.72 13.15 11.49
CA GLU A 15 0.97 12.00 10.64
C GLU A 15 2.48 11.84 10.38
N LYS A 16 2.96 10.62 10.55
CA LYS A 16 4.35 10.20 10.43
C LYS A 16 4.43 9.02 9.49
N THR A 17 5.40 9.06 8.59
CA THR A 17 5.69 7.97 7.68
C THR A 17 6.22 6.76 8.43
N GLY A 18 5.73 5.59 8.05
CA GLY A 18 6.23 4.28 8.42
C GLY A 18 6.93 3.61 7.24
N PRO A 19 6.99 2.27 7.22
CA PRO A 19 7.58 1.52 6.11
C PRO A 19 6.77 1.67 4.81
N SER A 20 7.43 1.42 3.68
CA SER A 20 6.80 1.36 2.36
C SER A 20 7.26 0.11 1.61
N VAL A 21 6.47 -0.31 0.63
CA VAL A 21 6.78 -1.41 -0.29
C VAL A 21 6.51 -0.95 -1.72
N LEU A 22 7.45 -1.24 -2.63
CA LEU A 22 7.39 -0.90 -4.04
C LEU A 22 7.39 -2.17 -4.88
N GLY A 23 6.49 -2.24 -5.87
CA GLY A 23 6.40 -3.39 -6.77
C GLY A 23 5.44 -3.13 -7.92
N LYS A 24 4.90 -4.22 -8.48
CA LYS A 24 3.85 -4.17 -9.50
C LYS A 24 2.51 -4.58 -8.90
N ILE A 25 1.56 -3.65 -8.91
CA ILE A 25 0.20 -3.88 -8.42
C ILE A 25 -0.63 -4.48 -9.55
N GLU A 26 -1.26 -5.62 -9.28
CA GLU A 26 -2.23 -6.21 -10.19
C GLU A 26 -3.55 -5.44 -10.13
N TYR A 27 -3.81 -4.67 -11.18
CA TYR A 27 -5.03 -3.91 -11.34
C TYR A 27 -5.44 -3.94 -12.82
N THR A 28 -6.68 -4.33 -13.12
CA THR A 28 -7.14 -4.42 -14.52
C THR A 28 -7.76 -3.09 -14.94
N VAL A 29 -7.07 -2.35 -15.79
CA VAL A 29 -7.59 -1.13 -16.42
C VAL A 29 -7.25 -1.14 -17.90
N ASN A 30 -8.26 -0.94 -18.76
CA ASN A 30 -8.11 -0.82 -20.22
C ASN A 30 -7.29 -1.95 -20.88
N GLY A 31 -7.36 -3.18 -20.33
CA GLY A 31 -6.66 -4.35 -20.87
C GLY A 31 -5.23 -4.55 -20.37
N GLN A 32 -4.64 -3.58 -19.66
CA GLN A 32 -3.42 -3.79 -18.87
C GLN A 32 -3.77 -4.31 -17.48
N ARG A 33 -2.89 -5.16 -16.93
CA ARG A 33 -3.13 -5.91 -15.69
C ARG A 33 -2.19 -5.56 -14.55
N GLU A 34 -1.06 -4.93 -14.83
CA GLU A 34 -0.02 -4.66 -13.84
C GLU A 34 0.54 -3.25 -14.05
N PHE A 35 0.71 -2.52 -12.96
CA PHE A 35 1.25 -1.17 -12.95
C PHE A 35 2.30 -1.05 -11.85
N GLU A 36 3.33 -0.24 -12.08
CA GLU A 36 4.29 0.07 -11.01
C GLU A 36 3.59 0.89 -9.92
N GLY A 37 3.78 0.50 -8.67
CA GLY A 37 3.11 1.15 -7.57
C GLY A 37 3.72 0.82 -6.22
N ALA A 38 3.42 1.67 -5.26
CA ALA A 38 3.89 1.54 -3.90
C ALA A 38 2.75 1.67 -2.90
N TYR A 39 2.88 0.93 -1.81
CA TYR A 39 2.15 1.18 -0.58
C TYR A 39 3.07 1.86 0.42
N ILE A 40 2.61 2.95 1.03
CA ILE A 40 3.35 3.70 2.03
C ILE A 40 2.47 3.75 3.28
N ALA A 41 2.92 3.12 4.36
CA ALA A 41 2.22 3.18 5.63
C ALA A 41 2.51 4.50 6.35
N THR A 42 1.51 5.08 6.99
CA THR A 42 1.66 6.13 8.00
C THR A 42 1.03 5.67 9.31
N ASN A 43 1.19 6.41 10.40
CA ASN A 43 0.46 6.08 11.64
C ASN A 43 -1.06 6.35 11.56
N GLU A 44 -1.57 6.92 10.47
CA GLU A 44 -2.98 7.29 10.30
C GLU A 44 -3.68 6.51 9.17
N ARG A 45 -2.99 6.21 8.07
CA ARG A 45 -3.55 5.57 6.87
C ARG A 45 -2.47 4.84 6.07
N LEU A 46 -2.93 4.01 5.15
CA LEU A 46 -2.10 3.50 4.06
C LEU A 46 -2.29 4.38 2.82
N ILE A 47 -1.20 4.78 2.20
CA ILE A 47 -1.19 5.54 0.95
C ILE A 47 -0.81 4.58 -0.18
N MET A 48 -1.56 4.58 -1.27
CA MET A 48 -1.27 3.82 -2.47
C MET A 48 -0.98 4.77 -3.63
N ASN A 49 0.22 4.66 -4.18
CA ASN A 49 0.68 5.40 -5.36
C ASN A 49 0.84 4.42 -6.51
N VAL A 50 0.26 4.71 -7.68
CA VAL A 50 0.37 3.86 -8.88
C VAL A 50 0.68 4.72 -10.09
N ASP A 51 1.67 4.31 -10.88
CA ASP A 51 1.95 4.92 -12.18
C ASP A 51 1.22 4.15 -13.29
N MET A 52 0.15 4.75 -13.82
CA MET A 52 -0.63 4.20 -14.92
C MET A 52 -0.17 4.78 -16.27
N ASN A 53 1.10 4.52 -16.62
CA ASN A 53 1.76 5.01 -17.84
C ASN A 53 1.81 6.55 -17.95
N GLY A 54 2.27 7.21 -16.89
CA GLY A 54 2.37 8.67 -16.81
C GLY A 54 1.15 9.36 -16.22
N GLN A 55 0.07 8.60 -15.95
CA GLN A 55 -1.05 9.06 -15.13
C GLN A 55 -0.90 8.50 -13.71
N PHE A 56 -0.58 9.36 -12.77
CA PHE A 56 -0.44 8.97 -11.36
C PHE A 56 -1.82 8.80 -10.73
N TYR A 57 -2.07 7.62 -10.20
CA TYR A 57 -3.22 7.33 -9.36
C TYR A 57 -2.80 7.31 -7.89
N TYR A 58 -3.52 8.07 -7.07
CA TYR A 58 -3.26 8.25 -5.66
C TYR A 58 -4.51 7.87 -4.86
N ARG A 59 -4.36 7.03 -3.83
CA ARG A 59 -5.47 6.67 -2.93
C ARG A 59 -5.01 6.64 -1.47
N ASN A 60 -5.82 7.27 -0.61
CA ASN A 60 -5.74 7.11 0.84
C ASN A 60 -6.65 5.96 1.27
N ILE A 61 -6.13 5.05 2.07
CA ILE A 61 -6.84 3.88 2.56
C ILE A 61 -6.78 3.88 4.09
N PRO A 62 -7.90 4.13 4.78
CA PRO A 62 -8.01 3.95 6.21
C PRO A 62 -7.69 2.50 6.62
N TYR A 63 -7.02 2.31 7.77
CA TYR A 63 -6.64 0.96 8.22
C TYR A 63 -7.83 0.05 8.53
N ASN A 64 -8.99 0.61 8.88
CA ASN A 64 -10.22 -0.16 9.09
C ASN A 64 -10.87 -0.66 7.79
N GLU A 65 -10.46 -0.17 6.62
CA GLU A 65 -10.87 -0.72 5.31
C GLU A 65 -10.02 -1.92 4.87
N ILE A 66 -8.90 -2.17 5.57
CA ILE A 66 -7.97 -3.26 5.25
C ILE A 66 -8.37 -4.50 6.06
N SER A 67 -8.83 -5.53 5.37
CA SER A 67 -9.31 -6.77 5.99
C SER A 67 -8.20 -7.78 6.27
N SER A 68 -7.12 -7.75 5.49
CA SER A 68 -5.98 -8.66 5.67
C SER A 68 -4.72 -8.16 4.95
N ILE A 69 -3.57 -8.61 5.42
CA ILE A 69 -2.29 -8.47 4.74
C ILE A 69 -1.52 -9.79 4.89
N SER A 70 -0.96 -10.31 3.80
CA SER A 70 -0.20 -11.57 3.81
C SER A 70 0.84 -11.58 2.69
N PHE A 71 1.94 -12.30 2.89
CA PHE A 71 2.94 -12.52 1.86
C PHE A 71 3.14 -14.01 1.62
N GLU A 72 2.82 -14.44 0.40
CA GLU A 72 2.82 -15.84 -0.03
C GLU A 72 3.31 -15.91 -1.47
N ASP A 73 4.18 -16.88 -1.79
CA ASP A 73 4.71 -17.10 -3.15
C ASP A 73 5.25 -15.81 -3.83
N ASP A 74 6.06 -15.05 -3.11
CA ASP A 74 6.64 -13.77 -3.57
C ASP A 74 5.59 -12.72 -3.98
N THR A 75 4.37 -12.84 -3.44
CA THR A 75 3.25 -11.95 -3.69
C THR A 75 2.72 -11.38 -2.39
N LEU A 76 2.69 -10.05 -2.29
CA LEU A 76 1.99 -9.34 -1.22
C LEU A 76 0.52 -9.25 -1.58
N TRP A 77 -0.33 -9.82 -0.72
CA TRP A 77 -1.78 -9.75 -0.84
C TRP A 77 -2.33 -8.76 0.18
N MET A 78 -3.01 -7.73 -0.34
CA MET A 78 -3.77 -6.76 0.45
C MET A 78 -5.25 -7.07 0.30
N GLY A 79 -5.92 -7.40 1.40
CA GLY A 79 -7.37 -7.60 1.44
C GLY A 79 -8.10 -6.31 1.80
N PHE A 80 -9.15 -6.02 1.05
CA PHE A 80 -10.11 -4.94 1.31
C PHE A 80 -11.52 -5.51 1.29
N GLU A 81 -12.54 -4.72 1.66
CA GLU A 81 -13.95 -5.15 1.60
C GLU A 81 -14.38 -5.61 0.20
N VAL A 82 -13.88 -4.94 -0.84
CA VAL A 82 -14.24 -5.19 -2.24
C VAL A 82 -13.44 -6.31 -2.90
N GLY A 83 -12.47 -6.91 -2.20
CA GLY A 83 -11.63 -7.98 -2.74
C GLY A 83 -10.15 -7.85 -2.35
N LYS A 84 -9.32 -8.73 -2.91
CA LYS A 84 -7.87 -8.74 -2.70
C LYS A 84 -7.13 -8.11 -3.88
N VAL A 85 -6.07 -7.39 -3.58
CA VAL A 85 -5.13 -6.83 -4.55
C VAL A 85 -3.78 -7.48 -4.34
N ALA A 86 -3.16 -7.94 -5.42
CA ALA A 86 -1.81 -8.50 -5.40
C ALA A 86 -0.79 -7.42 -5.74
N MET A 87 0.36 -7.47 -5.09
CA MET A 87 1.59 -6.79 -5.49
C MET A 87 2.69 -7.84 -5.65
N ARG A 88 3.35 -7.83 -6.82
CA ARG A 88 4.46 -8.73 -7.17
C ARG A 88 5.72 -7.95 -7.50
N HIS A 89 6.83 -8.66 -7.73
CA HIS A 89 8.09 -8.06 -8.14
C HIS A 89 8.55 -6.97 -7.17
N ILE A 90 8.52 -7.29 -5.89
CA ILE A 90 8.83 -6.34 -4.82
C ILE A 90 10.31 -5.96 -4.91
N GLN A 91 10.57 -4.65 -4.89
CA GLN A 91 11.88 -4.09 -5.14
C GLN A 91 12.67 -3.77 -3.87
N ASN A 92 12.04 -3.83 -2.70
CA ASN A 92 12.68 -3.49 -1.43
C ASN A 92 12.69 -4.67 -0.44
N GLU A 93 13.78 -4.77 0.32
CA GLU A 93 14.08 -5.92 1.19
C GLU A 93 13.33 -5.90 2.54
N GLN A 94 12.51 -4.87 2.80
CA GLN A 94 11.88 -4.63 4.11
C GLN A 94 10.39 -4.99 4.15
N ILE A 95 10.00 -6.02 3.39
CA ILE A 95 8.60 -6.42 3.30
C ILE A 95 8.03 -6.88 4.65
N ASP A 96 8.82 -7.57 5.46
CA ASP A 96 8.40 -8.07 6.77
C ASP A 96 8.07 -6.91 7.72
N ASP A 97 8.90 -5.85 7.72
CA ASP A 97 8.65 -4.65 8.52
C ASP A 97 7.37 -3.95 8.09
N PHE A 98 7.12 -3.88 6.78
CA PHE A 98 5.89 -3.34 6.23
C PHE A 98 4.66 -4.14 6.67
N ILE A 99 4.69 -5.47 6.53
CA ILE A 99 3.58 -6.35 6.90
C ILE A 99 3.29 -6.25 8.39
N ASN A 100 4.33 -6.35 9.22
CA ASN A 100 4.21 -6.24 10.67
C ASN A 100 3.60 -4.90 11.09
N TYR A 101 4.04 -3.80 10.48
CA TYR A 101 3.52 -2.47 10.78
C TYR A 101 2.04 -2.35 10.40
N VAL A 102 1.67 -2.73 9.17
CA VAL A 102 0.27 -2.62 8.70
C VAL A 102 -0.64 -3.52 9.52
N GLN A 103 -0.22 -4.74 9.86
CA GLN A 103 -1.00 -5.64 10.71
C GLN A 103 -1.25 -5.05 12.11
N GLN A 104 -0.24 -4.39 12.69
CA GLN A 104 -0.42 -3.69 13.97
C GLN A 104 -1.44 -2.55 13.87
N GLN A 105 -1.43 -1.79 12.77
CA GLN A 105 -2.40 -0.72 12.55
C GLN A 105 -3.82 -1.29 12.35
N ILE A 106 -3.99 -2.34 11.53
CA ILE A 106 -5.28 -3.03 11.38
C ILE A 106 -5.82 -3.43 12.76
N ASN A 107 -5.00 -4.09 13.58
CA ASN A 107 -5.40 -4.53 14.93
C ASN A 107 -5.77 -3.35 15.84
N LYS A 108 -5.06 -2.22 15.74
CA LYS A 108 -5.34 -1.00 16.51
C LYS A 108 -6.69 -0.38 16.14
N TYR A 109 -7.09 -0.44 14.87
CA TYR A 109 -8.33 0.16 14.36
C TYR A 109 -9.49 -0.82 14.17
N ALA A 110 -9.29 -2.12 14.41
CA ALA A 110 -10.30 -3.19 14.24
C ALA A 110 -11.53 -3.08 15.17
N GLY A 111 -11.53 -2.15 16.13
CA GLY A 111 -12.65 -1.90 17.04
C GLY A 111 -12.94 -0.42 17.29
N ALA A 112 -12.44 0.46 16.42
CA ALA A 112 -12.64 1.91 16.48
C ALA A 112 -13.94 2.34 15.77
#